data_AF-A0A1H1YJU1-F1
#
_entry.id   AF-A0A1H1YJU1-F1
#
_cell.length_a   1.000
_cell.length_b   1.000
_cell.length_c   1.000
_cell.angle_alpha   90.00
_cell.angle_beta   90.00
_cell.angle_gamma   90.00
#
_symmetry.space_group_name_H-M   'P 1'
#
loop_
_entity.id
_entity.type
_entity.pdbx_description
1 polymer ?
#
loop_
_entity_poly.entity_id
_entity_poly.type
_entity_poly.pdbx_seq_one_letter_code
_entity_poly.pdbx_strand_id
1 'polypeptide(L)'
;MRPIIWRVVGAMELNKLEQDLKRDLQGVASDLKWSAVELMRIAERLSQAGNEADAQAVLRMCAVFHADEDRLTAYADEVKTGRIVRDKSEME
;
A
#
# COMPACT_ATOMS: atom_id res chain seq x y z
N MET A 1 12.01 -0.55 -47.18
CA MET A 1 11.13 0.26 -46.31
C MET A 1 10.75 -0.60 -45.11
N ARG A 2 11.36 -0.40 -43.93
CA ARG A 2 11.09 -1.24 -42.74
C ARG A 2 10.04 -0.52 -41.86
N PRO A 3 8.97 -1.20 -41.40
CA PRO A 3 7.93 -0.54 -40.62
C PRO A 3 8.45 -0.13 -39.24
N ILE A 4 7.97 1.03 -38.81
CA ILE A 4 8.25 1.70 -37.55
C ILE A 4 7.56 0.91 -36.42
N ILE A 5 8.25 -0.10 -35.87
CA ILE A 5 7.76 -0.89 -34.71
C ILE A 5 8.54 -0.51 -33.44
N TRP A 6 9.25 0.62 -33.41
CA TRP A 6 10.12 0.96 -32.27
C TRP A 6 10.01 2.40 -31.77
N ARG A 7 8.81 2.99 -31.71
CA ARG A 7 8.71 4.31 -31.08
C ARG A 7 7.32 4.63 -30.55
N VAL A 8 6.90 3.94 -29.50
CA VAL A 8 6.28 4.49 -28.28
C VAL A 8 6.31 3.37 -27.24
N VAL A 9 7.49 3.07 -26.67
CA VAL A 9 7.51 2.73 -25.24
C VAL A 9 7.41 4.08 -24.53
N GLY A 10 6.25 4.71 -24.68
CA GLY A 10 5.92 5.93 -23.96
C GLY A 10 5.68 5.53 -22.52
N ALA A 11 6.08 6.37 -21.58
CA ALA A 11 5.53 6.30 -20.24
C ALA A 11 4.01 6.11 -20.39
N MET A 12 3.48 4.99 -19.88
CA MET A 12 2.04 4.79 -19.80
C MET A 12 1.53 5.90 -18.88
N GLU A 13 1.00 6.97 -19.47
CA GLU A 13 0.18 7.94 -18.76
C GLU A 13 -0.97 7.14 -18.15
N LEU A 14 -0.94 6.99 -16.83
CA LEU A 14 -1.96 6.26 -16.09
C LEU A 14 -3.32 6.85 -16.44
N ASN A 15 -4.27 6.00 -16.81
CA ASN A 15 -5.63 6.45 -16.99
C ASN A 15 -6.23 6.86 -15.63
N LYS A 16 -7.35 7.59 -15.62
CA LYS A 16 -7.95 8.10 -14.38
C LYS A 16 -8.22 7.00 -13.34
N LEU A 17 -8.68 5.81 -13.77
CA LEU A 17 -8.97 4.70 -12.86
C LEU A 17 -7.71 4.14 -12.21
N GLU A 18 -6.61 4.07 -12.96
CA GLU A 18 -5.31 3.64 -12.44
C GLU A 18 -4.69 4.69 -11.50
N GLN A 19 -4.86 5.98 -11.80
CA GLN A 19 -4.44 7.07 -10.91
C GLN A 19 -5.22 7.04 -9.60
N ASP A 20 -6.54 6.85 -9.66
CA ASP A 20 -7.40 6.72 -8.49
C ASP A 20 -7.02 5.47 -7.69
N LEU A 21 -6.85 4.30 -8.33
CA LEU A 21 -6.42 3.07 -7.66
C LEU A 21 -5.07 3.25 -6.96
N LYS A 22 -4.08 3.83 -7.64
CA LYS A 22 -2.76 4.09 -7.05
C LYS A 22 -2.89 4.97 -5.81
N ARG A 23 -3.66 6.06 -5.89
CA ARG A 23 -3.89 6.96 -4.76
C ARG A 23 -4.56 6.23 -3.60
N ASP A 24 -5.56 5.40 -3.88
CA ASP A 24 -6.26 4.64 -2.84
C ASP A 24 -5.32 3.66 -2.14
N LEU A 25 -4.48 2.92 -2.89
CA LEU A 25 -3.48 2.02 -2.31
C LEU A 25 -2.47 2.75 -1.42
N GLN A 26 -1.98 3.92 -1.87
CA GLN A 26 -1.07 4.76 -1.09
C GLN A 26 -1.75 5.36 0.15
N GLY A 27 -3.04 5.70 0.04
CA GLY A 27 -3.86 6.16 1.16
C GLY A 27 -3.97 5.10 2.25
N VAL A 28 -4.37 3.88 1.89
CA VAL A 28 -4.49 2.77 2.85
C VAL A 28 -3.13 2.41 3.45
N ALA A 29 -2.05 2.40 2.67
CA ALA A 29 -0.70 2.19 3.21
C ALA A 29 -0.34 3.24 4.28
N SER A 30 -0.67 4.52 4.03
CA SER A 30 -0.44 5.61 4.99
C SER A 30 -1.29 5.47 6.26
N ASP A 31 -2.54 5.00 6.13
CA ASP A 31 -3.43 4.75 7.27
C ASP A 31 -2.92 3.59 8.14
N LEU A 32 -2.41 2.51 7.52
CA LEU A 32 -1.77 1.40 8.23
C LEU A 32 -0.53 1.86 9.00
N LYS A 33 0.31 2.67 8.36
CA LYS A 33 1.49 3.27 9.00
C LYS A 33 1.14 4.08 10.24
N TRP A 34 0.18 5.00 10.10
CA TRP A 34 -0.27 5.82 11.23
C TRP A 34 -0.90 4.97 12.34
N SER A 35 -1.67 3.95 11.97
CA SER A 35 -2.25 3.02 12.94
C SER A 35 -1.16 2.26 13.71
N ALA A 36 -0.09 1.81 13.04
CA ALA A 36 1.04 1.15 13.68
C ALA A 36 1.78 2.10 14.65
N VAL A 37 1.94 3.38 14.30
CA VAL A 37 2.53 4.41 15.19
C VAL A 37 1.72 4.55 16.48
N GLU A 38 0.39 4.64 16.39
CA GLU A 38 -0.45 4.74 17.58
C GLU A 38 -0.46 3.44 18.41
N LEU A 39 -0.45 2.27 17.75
CA LEU A 39 -0.36 0.97 18.41
C LEU A 39 0.96 0.80 19.16
N MET A 40 2.09 1.28 18.63
CA MET A 40 3.38 1.24 19.34
C MET A 40 3.34 2.04 20.64
N ARG A 41 2.66 3.21 20.66
CA ARG A 41 2.45 3.98 21.90
C ARG A 41 1.55 3.25 22.90
N ILE A 42 0.62 2.41 22.43
CA ILE A 42 -0.21 1.56 23.29
C ILE A 42 0.64 0.42 23.86
N ALA A 43 1.44 -0.25 23.04
CA ALA A 43 2.35 -1.31 23.47
C ALA A 43 3.34 -0.82 24.54
N GLU A 44 3.90 0.38 24.36
CA GLU A 44 4.78 1.00 25.36
C GLU A 44 4.07 1.21 26.70
N ARG A 45 2.84 1.74 26.68
CA ARG A 45 2.03 1.92 27.89
C ARG A 45 1.69 0.59 28.58
N LEU A 46 1.40 -0.45 27.80
CA LEU A 46 1.15 -1.80 28.33
C LEU A 46 2.39 -2.38 29.00
N SER A 47 3.56 -2.24 28.39
CA SER A 47 4.84 -2.70 28.97
C SER A 47 5.17 -1.94 30.26
N GLN A 48 4.99 -0.61 30.28
CA GLN A 48 5.17 0.21 31.49
C GLN A 48 4.20 -0.18 32.62
N ALA A 49 3.02 -0.69 32.30
CA ALA A 49 2.05 -1.21 33.27
C ALA A 49 2.33 -2.65 33.71
N GLY A 50 3.42 -3.27 33.25
CA GLY A 50 3.78 -4.66 33.52
C GLY A 50 2.99 -5.70 32.71
N ASN A 51 2.20 -5.26 31.73
CA ASN A 51 1.43 -6.13 30.86
C ASN A 51 2.21 -6.47 29.58
N GLU A 52 3.29 -7.23 29.76
CA GLU A 52 4.21 -7.55 28.68
C GLU A 52 3.58 -8.47 27.62
N ALA A 53 2.69 -9.38 28.02
CA ALA A 53 2.02 -10.29 27.08
C ALA A 53 1.16 -9.52 26.06
N ASP A 54 0.38 -8.54 26.53
CA ASP A 54 -0.45 -7.72 25.65
C ASP A 54 0.41 -6.72 24.85
N ALA A 55 1.47 -6.16 25.45
CA ALA A 55 2.43 -5.33 24.72
C ALA A 55 3.02 -6.09 23.51
N GLN A 56 3.46 -7.33 23.72
CA GLN A 56 3.98 -8.19 22.66
C GLN A 56 2.91 -8.55 21.62
N ALA A 57 1.64 -8.73 22.02
CA ALA A 57 0.55 -8.95 21.08
C ALA A 57 0.33 -7.74 20.16
N VAL A 58 0.34 -6.53 20.73
CA VAL A 58 0.21 -5.28 19.96
C VAL A 58 1.41 -5.09 19.03
N LEU A 59 2.63 -5.38 19.47
CA LEU A 59 3.83 -5.31 18.62
C LEU A 59 3.76 -6.28 17.42
N ARG A 60 3.23 -7.49 17.63
CA ARG A 60 2.98 -8.42 16.50
C ARG A 60 1.96 -7.87 15.51
N MET A 61 0.93 -7.17 15.97
CA MET A 61 -0.02 -6.49 15.07
C MET A 61 0.67 -5.37 14.28
N CYS A 62 1.55 -4.58 14.90
CA CYS A 62 2.33 -3.57 14.19
C CYS A 62 3.19 -4.19 13.07
N ALA A 63 3.77 -5.37 13.30
CA ALA A 63 4.53 -6.08 12.27
C ALA A 63 3.66 -6.49 11.07
N VAL A 64 2.41 -6.90 11.30
CA VAL A 64 1.44 -7.17 10.22
C VAL A 64 1.13 -5.88 9.45
N PHE A 65 0.92 -4.76 10.15
CA PHE A 65 0.58 -3.49 9.50
C PHE A 65 1.72 -2.96 8.63
N HIS A 66 2.96 -3.04 9.10
CA HIS A 66 4.12 -2.65 8.28
C HIS A 66 4.27 -3.58 7.06
N ALA A 67 4.07 -4.90 7.23
CA ALA A 67 4.13 -5.82 6.09
C ALA A 67 3.05 -5.53 5.04
N ASP A 68 1.84 -5.17 5.46
CA ASP A 68 0.78 -4.79 4.55
C ASP A 68 0.96 -3.38 3.95
N GLU A 69 1.51 -2.41 4.70
CA GLU A 69 1.96 -1.11 4.17
C GLU A 69 2.97 -1.31 3.02
N ASP A 70 3.98 -2.14 3.22
CA ASP A 70 5.00 -2.44 2.21
C ASP A 70 4.39 -3.08 0.97
N ARG A 71 3.47 -4.05 1.15
CA ARG A 71 2.77 -4.71 0.04
C ARG A 71 1.90 -3.74 -0.75
N LEU A 72 1.14 -2.89 -0.09
CA LEU A 72 0.29 -1.90 -0.75
C LEU A 72 1.11 -0.83 -1.48
N THR A 73 2.25 -0.43 -0.90
CA THR A 73 3.20 0.46 -1.55
C THR A 73 3.78 -0.18 -2.82
N ALA A 74 4.16 -1.46 -2.76
CA ALA A 74 4.63 -2.21 -3.92
C ALA A 74 3.55 -2.32 -5.01
N TYR A 75 2.28 -2.57 -4.65
CA TYR A 75 1.19 -2.59 -5.60
C TYR A 75 0.93 -1.22 -6.23
N ALA A 76 1.06 -0.12 -5.50
CA ALA A 76 0.97 1.21 -6.06
C ALA A 76 2.06 1.48 -7.12
N ASP A 77 3.27 0.95 -6.92
CA ASP A 77 4.35 0.99 -7.91
C ASP A 77 4.09 0.06 -9.11
N GLU A 78 3.45 -1.09 -8.89
CA GLU A 78 2.99 -1.97 -9.97
C GLU A 78 1.89 -1.32 -10.83
N VAL A 79 0.96 -0.58 -10.22
CA VAL A 79 -0.01 0.25 -10.96
C VAL A 79 0.73 1.31 -11.78
N LYS A 80 1.69 2.03 -11.17
CA LYS A 80 2.51 3.03 -11.87
C LYS A 80 3.27 2.46 -13.07
N THR A 81 3.69 1.21 -12.99
CA THR A 81 4.42 0.52 -14.07
C THR A 81 3.52 -0.23 -15.05
N GLY A 82 2.19 -0.13 -14.90
CA GLY A 82 1.22 -0.78 -15.77
C GLY A 82 1.10 -2.29 -15.58
N ARG A 83 1.66 -2.85 -14.50
CA ARG A 83 1.59 -4.28 -14.18
C ARG A 83 0.27 -4.67 -13.51
N ILE A 84 -0.33 -3.74 -12.77
CA ILE A 84 -1.70 -3.86 -12.24
C ILE A 84 -2.56 -2.82 -12.96
N VAL A 85 -3.65 -3.27 -13.56
CA VAL A 85 -4.64 -2.41 -14.22
C VAL A 85 -6.00 -2.57 -13.55
N ARG A 86 -6.75 -1.47 -13.43
CA ARG A 86 -8.12 -1.50 -12.93
C ARG A 86 -9.07 -1.48 -14.11
N ASP A 87 -9.81 -2.57 -14.29
CA ASP A 87 -10.89 -2.57 -15.26
C ASP A 87 -12.06 -1.71 -14.76
N LYS A 88 -12.84 -1.17 -15.69
CA LYS A 88 -14.05 -0.45 -15.35
C LYS A 88 -15.01 -1.46 -14.72
N SER A 89 -15.41 -1.25 -13.47
CA SER A 89 -16.40 -2.15 -12.87
C SER A 89 -17.71 -2.01 -13.64
N GLU A 90 -18.10 -3.05 -14.38
CA GLU A 90 -19.47 -3.23 -14.85
C GLU A 90 -20.33 -3.61 -13.64
N MET A 91 -20.60 -2.62 -12.79
CA MET A 91 -21.61 -2.73 -11.74
C MET A 91 -22.78 -1.90 -12.25
N GLU A 92 -23.71 -2.60 -12.90
CA GLU A 92 -24.99 -2.11 -13.43
C GLU A 92 -25.94 -1.71 -12.30
#